data_AF-A0A1V5K6F6-F1
#
_entry.id   AF-A0A1V5K6F6-F1
#
_cell.length_a   1.000
_cell.length_b   1.000
_cell.length_c   1.000
_cell.angle_alpha   90.00
_cell.angle_beta   90.00
_cell.angle_gamma   90.00
#
_symmetry.space_group_name_H-M   'P 1'
#
loop_
_entity.id
_entity.type
_entity.pdbx_description
1 polymer ?
#
loop_
_entity_poly.entity_id
_entity_poly.type
_entity_poly.pdbx_seq_one_letter_code
_entity_poly.pdbx_strand_id
1 'polypeptide(L)'
;MKWVKANCKEGPDLNKPQNRLSAERRAKDWQTVVKMMLITRDLMVGNEKLAAMGYGEEALGHNAILAGFQGQRQWTDHMPNGDFLEALLNSSFDWNGIREPYLVATENDSLNGAAMLFGHLLTDTAQIFADVRTYWSPAAVKRVTGKALTGKAANGIIHLINSGAATLDGSGRQSEKGKPVMKPWWKITPAEVDKCLQATEWCPANVEYFRGGGYSSRFVTLGEMPVTMVRLNLVKGLGPVLQLAEGYTVELPAKSHQVLYQRTDPTWPTTWFAPTLTGKGAFRDVYSVMANWGANHGSLSYGHVGHLLITLASLLRIPVCMHNVAEERIFRPSVWAGFGTSDLESADYRACANLGPLYGR
;
A
#
# COMPACT_ATOMS: atom_id res chain seq x y z
N MET A 1 18.39 -0.62 17.16
CA MET A 1 19.38 0.44 16.83
C MET A 1 20.59 -0.05 16.03
N LYS A 2 21.36 -1.06 16.47
CA LYS A 2 22.55 -1.53 15.70
C LYS A 2 22.21 -1.89 14.25
N TRP A 3 21.15 -2.70 14.07
CA TRP A 3 20.65 -3.08 12.75
C TRP A 3 20.21 -1.86 11.90
N VAL A 4 19.45 -0.94 12.51
CA VAL A 4 18.98 0.28 11.83
C VAL A 4 20.17 1.11 11.32
N LYS A 5 21.20 1.32 12.15
CA LYS A 5 22.40 2.06 11.73
C LYS A 5 23.17 1.37 10.58
N ALA A 6 23.12 0.04 10.50
CA ALA A 6 23.82 -0.72 9.47
C ALA A 6 23.05 -0.78 8.15
N ASN A 7 21.71 -0.81 8.20
CA ASN A 7 20.86 -1.16 7.06
C ASN A 7 19.95 -0.03 6.57
N CYS A 8 19.61 0.94 7.43
CA CYS A 8 18.72 2.05 7.08
C CYS A 8 19.55 3.26 6.65
N LYS A 9 19.93 3.31 5.37
CA LYS A 9 20.69 4.43 4.79
C LYS A 9 19.85 5.70 4.79
N GLU A 10 20.30 6.77 5.44
CA GLU A 10 19.64 8.08 5.35
C GLU A 10 19.68 8.64 3.92
N GLY A 11 18.54 9.14 3.46
CA GLY A 11 18.40 9.85 2.19
C GLY A 11 18.65 11.36 2.33
N PRO A 12 18.50 12.13 1.24
CA PRO A 12 18.68 13.58 1.28
C PRO A 12 17.65 14.28 2.17
N ASP A 13 18.10 15.31 2.90
CA ASP A 13 17.23 16.23 3.64
C ASP A 13 16.82 17.40 2.74
N LEU A 14 15.57 17.36 2.28
CA LEU A 14 14.99 18.36 1.38
C LEU A 14 14.30 19.51 2.13
N ASN A 15 14.33 19.52 3.46
CA ASN A 15 13.86 20.68 4.21
C ASN A 15 14.71 21.90 3.89
N LYS A 16 14.08 23.08 3.87
CA LYS A 16 14.78 24.36 3.76
C LYS A 16 15.85 24.44 4.86
N PRO A 17 17.05 25.00 4.61
CA PRO A 17 18.16 24.97 5.57
C PRO A 17 17.78 25.40 6.99
N GLN A 18 16.93 26.41 7.14
CA GLN A 18 16.44 26.93 8.43
C GLN A 18 15.48 25.99 9.18
N ASN A 19 14.87 25.04 8.46
CA ASN A 19 13.91 24.08 9.00
C ASN A 19 14.54 22.72 9.32
N ARG A 20 15.81 22.50 8.95
CA ARG A 20 16.50 21.23 9.18
C ARG A 20 16.73 21.00 10.66
N LEU A 21 16.36 19.81 11.14
CA LEU A 21 16.56 19.40 12.53
C LEU A 21 18.04 19.17 12.81
N SER A 22 18.49 19.50 14.04
CA SER A 22 19.87 19.27 14.46
C SER A 22 20.24 17.78 14.42
N ALA A 23 21.52 17.47 14.27
CA ALA A 23 22.00 16.08 14.27
C ALA A 23 21.64 15.34 15.58
N GLU A 24 21.69 16.02 16.72
CA GLU A 24 21.27 15.49 18.01
C GLU A 24 19.76 15.13 18.02
N ARG A 25 18.92 16.04 17.52
CA ARG A 25 17.47 15.79 17.41
C ARG A 25 17.20 14.60 16.50
N ARG A 26 17.83 14.53 15.33
CA ARG A 26 17.71 13.41 14.39
C ARG A 26 18.13 12.06 15.03
N ALA A 27 19.22 12.05 15.80
CA ALA A 27 19.63 10.85 16.52
C ALA A 27 18.59 10.37 17.55
N LYS A 28 17.88 11.31 18.20
CA LYS A 28 16.76 11.01 19.11
C LYS A 28 15.50 10.57 18.34
N ASP A 29 15.22 11.17 17.20
CA ASP A 29 14.07 10.82 16.36
C ASP A 29 14.21 9.38 15.85
N TRP A 30 15.41 8.95 15.43
CA TRP A 30 15.68 7.54 15.09
C TRP A 30 15.35 6.56 16.22
N GLN A 31 15.72 6.90 17.46
CA GLN A 31 15.38 6.05 18.60
C GLN A 31 13.87 6.03 18.85
N THR A 32 13.21 7.17 18.63
CA THR A 32 11.77 7.33 18.83
C THR A 32 11.00 6.51 17.82
N VAL A 33 11.29 6.62 16.52
CA VAL A 33 10.57 5.86 15.48
C VAL A 33 10.78 4.35 15.60
N VAL A 34 11.95 3.90 16.05
CA VAL A 34 12.21 2.48 16.35
C VAL A 34 11.38 2.01 17.55
N LYS A 35 11.27 2.83 18.60
CA LYS A 35 10.40 2.52 19.75
C LYS A 35 8.93 2.51 19.35
N MET A 36 8.49 3.42 18.49
CA MET A 36 7.12 3.43 17.96
C MET A 36 6.80 2.12 17.26
N MET A 37 7.70 1.60 16.41
CA MET A 37 7.53 0.28 15.80
C MET A 37 7.41 -0.85 16.82
N LEU A 38 8.27 -0.88 17.83
CA LEU A 38 8.21 -1.90 18.89
C LEU A 38 6.88 -1.83 19.64
N ILE A 39 6.48 -0.63 20.06
CA ILE A 39 5.25 -0.40 20.82
C ILE A 39 4.03 -0.78 19.99
N THR A 40 3.95 -0.36 18.72
CA THR A 40 2.80 -0.70 17.87
C THR A 40 2.69 -2.21 17.65
N ARG A 41 3.79 -2.91 17.39
CA ARG A 41 3.78 -4.37 17.29
C ARG A 41 3.32 -5.02 18.59
N ASP A 42 3.89 -4.61 19.72
CA ASP A 42 3.57 -5.19 21.02
C ASP A 42 2.10 -4.90 21.41
N LEU A 43 1.56 -3.72 21.04
CA LEU A 43 0.12 -3.43 21.17
C LEU A 43 -0.73 -4.38 20.32
N MET A 44 -0.29 -4.73 19.10
CA MET A 44 -1.05 -5.63 18.23
C MET A 44 -1.10 -7.06 18.79
N VAL A 45 0.06 -7.64 19.11
CA VAL A 45 0.21 -9.09 19.35
C VAL A 45 0.75 -9.48 20.73
N GLY A 46 0.97 -8.51 21.62
CA GLY A 46 1.53 -8.76 22.94
C GLY A 46 3.04 -9.00 22.91
N ASN A 47 3.63 -9.10 24.11
CA ASN A 47 5.07 -9.37 24.27
C ASN A 47 5.38 -9.87 25.69
N GLU A 48 5.79 -11.13 25.81
CA GLU A 48 6.15 -11.76 27.11
C GLU A 48 7.28 -11.03 27.85
N LYS A 49 8.15 -10.30 27.15
CA LYS A 49 9.20 -9.49 27.80
C LYS A 49 8.62 -8.36 28.63
N LEU A 50 7.46 -7.82 28.26
CA LEU A 50 6.77 -6.80 29.05
C LEU A 50 6.29 -7.41 30.38
N ALA A 51 5.76 -8.64 30.37
CA ALA A 51 5.37 -9.34 31.59
C ALA A 51 6.58 -9.59 32.50
N ALA A 52 7.71 -10.03 31.93
CA ALA A 52 8.96 -10.20 32.68
C ALA A 52 9.52 -8.88 33.26
N MET A 53 9.13 -7.74 32.69
CA MET A 53 9.48 -6.39 33.17
C MET A 53 8.46 -5.83 34.18
N GLY A 54 7.39 -6.56 34.52
CA GLY A 54 6.33 -6.13 35.43
C GLY A 54 5.12 -5.45 34.78
N TYR A 55 5.05 -5.41 33.45
CA TYR A 55 3.95 -4.85 32.66
C TYR A 55 3.03 -5.96 32.14
N GLY A 56 2.35 -6.63 33.07
CA GLY A 56 1.55 -7.82 32.78
C GLY A 56 0.31 -7.55 31.92
N GLU A 57 -0.30 -6.38 32.07
CA GLU A 57 -1.47 -5.97 31.26
C GLU A 57 -1.05 -5.68 29.81
N GLU A 58 0.00 -4.88 29.63
CA GLU A 58 0.51 -4.48 28.32
C GLU A 58 1.10 -5.67 27.55
N ALA A 59 1.58 -6.70 28.26
CA ALA A 59 2.10 -7.92 27.65
C ALA A 59 1.06 -8.72 26.86
N LEU A 60 -0.24 -8.52 27.12
CA LEU A 60 -1.32 -9.25 26.46
C LEU A 60 -1.55 -8.80 25.01
N GLY A 61 -1.29 -7.52 24.71
CA GLY A 61 -1.66 -6.92 23.43
C GLY A 61 -3.18 -6.88 23.20
N HIS A 62 -3.58 -6.69 21.94
CA HIS A 62 -4.98 -6.49 21.55
C HIS A 62 -5.50 -7.56 20.57
N ASN A 63 -4.76 -8.65 20.35
CA ASN A 63 -5.10 -9.71 19.40
C ASN A 63 -5.48 -9.16 18.01
N ALA A 64 -4.74 -8.14 17.55
CA ALA A 64 -5.06 -7.41 16.33
C ALA A 64 -4.35 -8.01 15.11
N ILE A 65 -5.13 -8.49 14.14
CA ILE A 65 -4.64 -8.94 12.83
C ILE A 65 -4.36 -7.77 11.87
N LEU A 66 -4.88 -6.59 12.19
CA LEU A 66 -4.73 -5.35 11.44
C LEU A 66 -4.81 -4.19 12.45
N ALA A 67 -3.93 -3.19 12.29
CA ALA A 67 -3.98 -1.95 13.05
C ALA A 67 -3.96 -0.73 12.12
N GLY A 68 -4.14 0.44 12.71
CA GLY A 68 -3.95 1.72 12.04
C GLY A 68 -3.29 2.72 12.97
N PHE A 69 -2.42 3.57 12.42
CA PHE A 69 -1.79 4.64 13.16
C PHE A 69 -2.30 5.98 12.63
N GLN A 70 -3.00 6.74 13.48
CA GLN A 70 -3.61 7.99 13.06
C GLN A 70 -2.56 9.00 12.59
N GLY A 71 -1.49 9.20 13.36
CA GLY A 71 -0.42 10.14 13.05
C GLY A 71 -0.92 11.59 12.94
N GLN A 72 -1.33 11.98 11.74
CA GLN A 72 -1.81 13.33 11.48
C GLN A 72 -3.15 13.58 12.22
N ARG A 73 -3.34 14.74 12.88
CA ARG A 73 -2.41 15.88 13.01
C ARG A 73 -1.73 15.94 14.38
N GLN A 74 -2.43 15.51 15.41
CA GLN A 74 -2.09 15.77 16.81
C GLN A 74 -0.76 15.12 17.21
N TRP A 75 -0.47 13.92 16.71
CA TRP A 75 0.80 13.27 16.97
C TRP A 75 1.93 13.93 16.17
N THR A 76 1.79 14.02 14.85
CA THR A 76 2.87 14.49 13.95
C THR A 76 3.20 15.97 14.10
N ASP A 77 2.29 16.76 14.67
CA ASP A 77 2.56 18.17 15.02
C ASP A 77 3.55 18.29 16.20
N HIS A 78 3.82 17.22 16.95
CA HIS A 78 4.70 17.22 18.13
C HIS A 78 5.80 16.15 18.12
N MET A 79 5.46 14.93 17.72
CA MET A 79 6.28 13.73 17.76
C MET A 79 6.70 13.27 16.34
N PRO A 80 7.81 12.53 16.20
CA PRO A 80 8.19 11.93 14.92
C PRO A 80 7.04 11.14 14.29
N ASN A 81 6.89 11.20 12.97
CA ASN A 81 5.79 10.55 12.26
C ASN A 81 5.86 9.01 12.26
N GLY A 82 4.83 8.38 11.71
CA GLY A 82 4.67 6.92 11.64
C GLY A 82 5.45 6.26 10.52
N ASP A 83 6.15 6.99 9.64
CA ASP A 83 6.61 6.44 8.37
C ASP A 83 7.48 5.18 8.51
N PHE A 84 8.42 5.21 9.45
CA PHE A 84 9.31 4.09 9.72
C PHE A 84 8.56 2.87 10.29
N LEU A 85 7.61 3.08 11.20
CA LEU A 85 6.86 1.97 11.80
C LEU A 85 5.93 1.34 10.77
N GLU A 86 5.24 2.16 9.99
CA GLU A 86 4.31 1.70 8.97
C GLU A 86 5.06 0.97 7.86
N ALA A 87 6.20 1.47 7.41
CA ALA A 87 7.02 0.82 6.39
C ALA A 87 7.57 -0.53 6.87
N LEU A 88 8.21 -0.60 8.05
CA LEU A 88 8.84 -1.85 8.52
C LEU A 88 7.83 -2.88 9.04
N LEU A 89 6.73 -2.48 9.68
CA LEU A 89 5.72 -3.44 10.12
C LEU A 89 5.06 -4.13 8.92
N ASN A 90 4.70 -3.36 7.89
CA ASN A 90 4.18 -3.90 6.64
C ASN A 90 5.25 -4.61 5.78
N SER A 91 6.53 -4.55 6.15
CA SER A 91 7.60 -5.31 5.47
C SER A 91 7.72 -6.74 6.02
N SER A 92 8.16 -7.66 5.17
CA SER A 92 8.31 -9.08 5.51
C SER A 92 9.62 -9.39 6.26
N PHE A 93 10.27 -8.38 6.84
CA PHE A 93 11.52 -8.52 7.58
C PHE A 93 11.80 -7.31 8.47
N ASP A 94 12.54 -7.53 9.55
CA ASP A 94 13.16 -6.48 10.35
C ASP A 94 14.43 -7.00 11.04
N TRP A 95 14.87 -6.35 12.12
CA TRP A 95 16.06 -6.74 12.87
C TRP A 95 15.97 -8.12 13.55
N ASN A 96 14.78 -8.75 13.62
CA ASN A 96 14.61 -10.11 14.11
C ASN A 96 14.62 -11.15 12.98
N GLY A 97 14.83 -10.74 11.73
CA GLY A 97 14.85 -11.60 10.56
C GLY A 97 13.61 -11.47 9.68
N ILE A 98 13.44 -12.44 8.78
CA ILE A 98 12.30 -12.54 7.87
C ILE A 98 11.08 -13.03 8.65
N ARG A 99 9.92 -12.41 8.44
CA ARG A 99 8.67 -12.69 9.15
C ARG A 99 7.45 -12.34 8.33
N GLU A 100 6.29 -12.79 8.79
CA GLU A 100 5.00 -12.28 8.31
C GLU A 100 4.90 -10.76 8.54
N PRO A 101 4.37 -10.00 7.57
CA PRO A 101 4.04 -8.59 7.73
C PRO A 101 2.98 -8.35 8.82
N TYR A 102 3.21 -7.35 9.67
CA TYR A 102 2.16 -6.80 10.53
C TYR A 102 1.47 -5.66 9.79
N LEU A 103 0.19 -5.85 9.44
CA LEU A 103 -0.54 -4.86 8.66
C LEU A 103 -0.88 -3.63 9.52
N VAL A 104 -0.37 -2.47 9.11
CA VAL A 104 -0.65 -1.18 9.76
C VAL A 104 -1.04 -0.16 8.70
N ALA A 105 -2.27 0.33 8.79
CA ALA A 105 -2.79 1.36 7.88
C ALA A 105 -2.33 2.76 8.30
N THR A 106 -1.68 3.46 7.36
CA THR A 106 -1.39 4.89 7.45
C THR A 106 -2.67 5.69 7.68
N GLU A 107 -2.58 6.76 8.48
CA GLU A 107 -3.68 7.67 8.81
C GLU A 107 -4.89 7.02 9.48
N ASN A 108 -4.69 5.82 10.04
CA ASN A 108 -5.76 4.98 10.58
C ASN A 108 -6.92 4.76 9.59
N ASP A 109 -6.61 4.72 8.28
CA ASP A 109 -7.60 4.38 7.26
C ASP A 109 -7.94 2.88 7.33
N SER A 110 -8.89 2.56 8.21
CA SER A 110 -9.37 1.19 8.44
C SER A 110 -9.89 0.51 7.18
N LEU A 111 -10.43 1.24 6.20
CA LEU A 111 -10.94 0.67 4.96
C LEU A 111 -9.82 0.31 3.99
N ASN A 112 -8.74 1.10 3.95
CA ASN A 112 -7.53 0.68 3.23
C ASN A 112 -6.86 -0.49 3.96
N GLY A 113 -6.83 -0.46 5.29
CA GLY A 113 -6.35 -1.57 6.11
C GLY A 113 -7.10 -2.87 5.82
N ALA A 114 -8.43 -2.83 5.71
CA ALA A 114 -9.23 -4.00 5.34
C ALA A 114 -8.91 -4.48 3.91
N ALA A 115 -8.69 -3.56 2.97
CA ALA A 115 -8.26 -3.91 1.61
C ALA A 115 -6.85 -4.55 1.59
N MET A 116 -5.92 -4.07 2.40
CA MET A 116 -4.62 -4.72 2.63
C MET A 116 -4.83 -6.11 3.23
N LEU A 117 -5.65 -6.25 4.27
CA LEU A 117 -5.91 -7.53 4.92
C LEU A 117 -6.49 -8.56 3.93
N PHE A 118 -7.44 -8.17 3.08
CA PHE A 118 -7.97 -9.06 2.04
C PHE A 118 -6.88 -9.51 1.07
N GLY A 119 -6.03 -8.60 0.60
CA GLY A 119 -4.91 -8.96 -0.26
C GLY A 119 -3.95 -9.92 0.44
N HIS A 120 -3.54 -9.59 1.67
CA HIS A 120 -2.59 -10.39 2.43
C HIS A 120 -3.09 -11.81 2.70
N LEU A 121 -4.33 -11.97 3.19
CA LEU A 121 -4.90 -13.29 3.50
C LEU A 121 -5.11 -14.18 2.25
N LEU A 122 -5.12 -13.60 1.05
CA LEU A 122 -5.26 -14.34 -0.21
C LEU A 122 -3.91 -14.66 -0.88
N THR A 123 -2.83 -13.97 -0.51
CA THR A 123 -1.54 -14.08 -1.20
C THR A 123 -0.37 -14.40 -0.28
N ASP A 124 -0.53 -14.27 1.02
CA ASP A 124 0.51 -14.33 2.05
C ASP A 124 1.64 -13.29 1.84
N THR A 125 1.44 -12.30 0.98
CA THR A 125 2.45 -11.28 0.66
C THR A 125 2.19 -9.99 1.42
N ALA A 126 3.25 -9.21 1.63
CA ALA A 126 3.13 -7.82 2.05
C ALA A 126 2.24 -7.01 1.09
N GLN A 127 1.70 -5.89 1.59
CA GLN A 127 0.73 -5.06 0.89
C GLN A 127 1.23 -3.62 0.84
N ILE A 128 1.11 -2.97 -0.32
CA ILE A 128 1.53 -1.57 -0.49
C ILE A 128 0.34 -0.66 -0.22
N PHE A 129 0.40 0.14 0.84
CA PHE A 129 -0.48 1.28 1.04
C PHE A 129 -0.04 2.42 0.11
N ALA A 130 -0.96 3.08 -0.60
CA ALA A 130 -0.62 4.23 -1.45
C ALA A 130 -1.74 5.27 -1.54
N ASP A 131 -1.36 6.55 -1.69
CA ASP A 131 -2.24 7.56 -2.27
C ASP A 131 -2.35 7.36 -3.79
N VAL A 132 -3.57 7.48 -4.30
CA VAL A 132 -3.90 7.62 -5.72
C VAL A 132 -3.70 9.09 -6.10
N ARG A 133 -2.44 9.48 -6.22
CA ARG A 133 -2.04 10.89 -6.17
C ARG A 133 -2.28 11.66 -7.46
N THR A 134 -1.89 11.11 -8.61
CA THR A 134 -1.93 11.86 -9.88
C THR A 134 -2.21 10.95 -11.06
N TYR A 135 -3.14 11.34 -11.92
CA TYR A 135 -3.25 10.80 -13.26
C TYR A 135 -2.35 11.58 -14.22
N TRP A 136 -1.44 10.88 -14.89
CA TRP A 136 -0.59 11.42 -15.94
C TRP A 136 -1.06 10.91 -17.30
N SER A 137 -1.79 11.77 -18.02
CA SER A 137 -2.16 11.47 -19.40
C SER A 137 -0.94 11.42 -20.32
N PRO A 138 -0.99 10.66 -21.43
CA PRO A 138 0.11 10.63 -22.41
C PRO A 138 0.48 12.03 -22.92
N ALA A 139 -0.52 12.87 -23.16
CA ALA A 139 -0.32 14.26 -23.58
C ALA A 139 0.38 15.10 -22.50
N ALA A 140 -0.01 14.95 -21.23
CA ALA A 140 0.62 15.66 -20.12
C ALA A 140 2.09 15.25 -19.95
N VAL A 141 2.40 13.95 -20.02
CA VAL A 141 3.79 13.46 -19.94
C VAL A 141 4.62 13.98 -21.11
N LYS A 142 4.11 13.91 -22.34
CA LYS A 142 4.81 14.43 -23.52
C LYS A 142 5.07 15.94 -23.39
N ARG A 143 4.09 16.71 -22.91
CA ARG A 143 4.21 18.16 -22.70
C ARG A 143 5.32 18.52 -21.71
N VAL A 144 5.43 17.81 -20.59
CA VAL A 144 6.37 18.19 -19.51
C VAL A 144 7.74 17.51 -19.60
N THR A 145 7.83 16.37 -20.30
CA THR A 145 9.09 15.61 -20.41
C THR A 145 9.69 15.62 -21.82
N GLY A 146 8.91 16.01 -22.84
CA GLY A 146 9.26 15.91 -24.25
C GLY A 146 9.23 14.48 -24.81
N LYS A 147 8.92 13.46 -23.99
CA LYS A 147 8.90 12.04 -24.39
C LYS A 147 7.50 11.46 -24.28
N ALA A 148 7.11 10.66 -25.28
CA ALA A 148 5.87 9.90 -25.23
C ALA A 148 6.01 8.70 -24.28
N LEU A 149 4.91 8.31 -23.63
CA LEU A 149 4.81 7.04 -22.93
C LEU A 149 4.76 5.90 -23.94
N THR A 150 5.30 4.74 -23.58
CA THR A 150 5.36 3.54 -24.42
C THR A 150 5.03 2.29 -23.60
N GLY A 151 4.87 1.15 -24.27
CA GLY A 151 4.57 -0.13 -23.62
C GLY A 151 3.25 -0.08 -22.84
N LYS A 152 3.21 -0.69 -21.66
CA LYS A 152 2.01 -0.70 -20.80
C LYS A 152 1.58 0.70 -20.33
N ALA A 153 2.50 1.66 -20.33
CA ALA A 153 2.22 3.05 -19.95
C ALA A 153 1.62 3.90 -21.09
N ALA A 154 1.52 3.38 -22.32
CA ALA A 154 1.18 4.17 -23.51
C ALA A 154 -0.15 4.94 -23.41
N ASN A 155 -1.12 4.40 -22.67
CA ASN A 155 -2.46 4.99 -22.49
C ASN A 155 -2.58 5.90 -21.27
N GLY A 156 -1.47 6.18 -20.58
CA GLY A 156 -1.42 6.97 -19.36
C GLY A 156 -1.04 6.11 -18.16
N ILE A 157 -0.71 6.79 -17.07
CA ILE A 157 -0.29 6.15 -15.81
C ILE A 157 -0.93 6.86 -14.62
N ILE A 158 -1.03 6.15 -13.51
CA ILE A 158 -1.40 6.69 -12.21
C ILE A 158 -0.15 6.66 -11.32
N HIS A 159 0.15 7.80 -10.69
CA HIS A 159 1.20 7.92 -9.68
C HIS A 159 0.63 7.49 -8.34
N LEU A 160 1.14 6.37 -7.84
CA LEU A 160 0.81 5.84 -6.52
C LEU A 160 1.97 6.12 -5.56
N ILE A 161 1.70 6.89 -4.50
CA ILE A 161 2.75 7.41 -3.63
C ILE A 161 2.17 7.76 -2.26
N ASN A 162 2.30 6.86 -1.29
CA ASN A 162 1.86 7.15 0.08
C ASN A 162 2.62 8.36 0.67
N SER A 163 2.05 8.97 1.70
CA SER A 163 2.56 10.14 2.41
C SER A 163 3.78 9.91 3.30
N GLY A 164 4.62 8.92 2.97
CA GLY A 164 5.90 8.67 3.64
C GLY A 164 6.27 7.19 3.76
N ALA A 165 5.29 6.31 3.94
CA ALA A 165 5.51 4.90 4.26
C ALA A 165 5.10 3.93 3.14
N ALA A 166 5.90 2.91 2.87
CA ALA A 166 5.45 1.73 2.15
C ALA A 166 6.29 0.53 2.56
N THR A 167 5.71 -0.68 2.45
CA THR A 167 6.45 -1.92 2.62
C THR A 167 7.68 -1.96 1.70
N LEU A 168 8.83 -2.36 2.24
CA LEU A 168 10.09 -2.43 1.49
C LEU A 168 10.07 -3.57 0.45
N ASP A 169 9.22 -4.57 0.65
CA ASP A 169 8.85 -5.57 -0.35
C ASP A 169 8.34 -4.90 -1.63
N GLY A 170 7.63 -3.78 -1.48
CA GLY A 170 7.08 -2.97 -2.56
C GLY A 170 8.13 -2.36 -3.48
N SER A 171 9.41 -2.37 -3.12
CA SER A 171 10.50 -2.02 -4.04
C SER A 171 10.58 -2.98 -5.25
N GLY A 172 9.98 -4.17 -5.17
CA GLY A 172 9.98 -5.18 -6.23
C GLY A 172 11.35 -5.84 -6.43
N ARG A 173 12.23 -5.81 -5.42
CA ARG A 173 13.59 -6.34 -5.49
C ARG A 173 13.71 -7.84 -5.21
N GLN A 174 12.64 -8.45 -4.71
CA GLN A 174 12.49 -9.89 -4.71
C GLN A 174 12.27 -10.38 -6.15
N SER A 175 12.76 -11.58 -6.48
CA SER A 175 12.69 -12.09 -7.83
C SER A 175 12.25 -13.54 -7.91
N GLU A 176 11.44 -13.83 -8.93
CA GLU A 176 11.12 -15.18 -9.37
C GLU A 176 11.31 -15.27 -10.88
N LYS A 177 12.10 -16.24 -11.35
CA LYS A 177 12.43 -16.44 -12.78
C LYS A 177 12.92 -15.15 -13.46
N GLY A 178 13.72 -14.35 -12.74
CA GLY A 178 14.29 -13.09 -13.23
C GLY A 178 13.31 -11.91 -13.34
N LYS A 179 12.06 -12.06 -12.88
CA LYS A 179 11.05 -10.99 -12.86
C LYS A 179 10.90 -10.41 -11.45
N PRO A 180 10.54 -9.12 -11.31
CA PRO A 180 10.24 -8.52 -10.02
C PRO A 180 8.92 -9.06 -9.46
N VAL A 181 8.93 -9.40 -8.17
CA VAL A 181 7.77 -9.96 -7.46
C VAL A 181 7.72 -9.44 -6.02
N MET A 182 6.62 -9.70 -5.31
CA MET A 182 6.57 -9.75 -3.86
C MET A 182 6.17 -11.17 -3.46
N LYS A 183 6.85 -11.77 -2.49
CA LYS A 183 6.71 -13.19 -2.13
C LYS A 183 6.12 -13.36 -0.73
N PRO A 184 5.50 -14.52 -0.46
CA PRO A 184 5.27 -14.96 0.91
C PRO A 184 6.57 -15.00 1.68
N TRP A 185 6.56 -14.59 2.95
CA TRP A 185 7.78 -14.36 3.73
C TRP A 185 8.68 -15.60 3.81
N TRP A 186 8.10 -16.80 3.91
CA TRP A 186 8.86 -18.06 3.94
C TRP A 186 9.58 -18.41 2.62
N LYS A 187 9.32 -17.67 1.54
CA LYS A 187 10.02 -17.80 0.24
C LYS A 187 11.02 -16.66 -0.02
N ILE A 188 11.13 -15.70 0.90
CA ILE A 188 12.10 -14.60 0.80
C ILE A 188 13.46 -15.10 1.26
N THR A 189 14.51 -14.71 0.56
CA THR A 189 15.90 -15.02 0.93
C THR A 189 16.59 -13.81 1.58
N PRO A 190 17.61 -14.01 2.44
CA PRO A 190 18.39 -12.89 3.00
C PRO A 190 18.97 -11.95 1.93
N ALA A 191 19.42 -12.49 0.79
CA ALA A 191 19.94 -11.68 -0.30
C ALA A 191 18.87 -10.76 -0.94
N GLU A 192 17.60 -11.14 -0.90
CA GLU A 192 16.50 -10.28 -1.36
C GLU A 192 16.12 -9.23 -0.33
N VAL A 193 16.18 -9.57 0.96
CA VAL A 193 16.08 -8.58 2.05
C VAL A 193 17.12 -7.47 1.87
N ASP A 194 18.37 -7.84 1.64
CA ASP A 194 19.46 -6.89 1.40
C ASP A 194 19.20 -6.01 0.18
N LYS A 195 18.67 -6.57 -0.92
CA LYS A 195 18.32 -5.79 -2.11
C LYS A 195 17.16 -4.82 -1.86
N CYS A 196 16.15 -5.23 -1.11
CA CYS A 196 15.05 -4.34 -0.70
C CYS A 196 15.59 -3.18 0.14
N LEU A 197 16.44 -3.45 1.14
CA LEU A 197 17.07 -2.44 1.99
C LEU A 197 17.96 -1.47 1.18
N GLN A 198 18.79 -2.00 0.27
CA GLN A 198 19.66 -1.19 -0.59
C GLN A 198 18.88 -0.30 -1.57
N ALA A 199 17.66 -0.70 -1.94
CA ALA A 199 16.79 0.09 -2.81
C ALA A 199 16.03 1.18 -2.05
N THR A 200 16.10 1.21 -0.72
CA THR A 200 15.38 2.16 0.12
C THR A 200 16.33 3.16 0.79
N GLU A 201 15.96 4.43 0.73
CA GLU A 201 16.62 5.49 1.48
C GLU A 201 15.63 6.09 2.49
N TRP A 202 16.11 6.44 3.68
CA TRP A 202 15.30 6.99 4.76
C TRP A 202 15.43 8.50 4.81
N CYS A 203 14.52 9.21 4.16
CA CYS A 203 14.58 10.65 4.03
C CYS A 203 13.99 11.34 5.27
N PRO A 204 14.66 12.36 5.86
CA PRO A 204 14.05 13.19 6.89
C PRO A 204 12.70 13.75 6.41
N ALA A 205 11.68 13.59 7.24
CA ALA A 205 10.32 14.02 6.92
C ALA A 205 10.27 15.53 6.65
N ASN A 206 9.33 15.95 5.80
CA ASN A 206 9.09 17.37 5.54
C ASN A 206 8.46 18.02 6.78
N VAL A 207 9.20 18.87 7.49
CA VAL A 207 8.77 19.43 8.78
C VAL A 207 7.65 20.47 8.66
N GLU A 208 7.36 20.95 7.45
CA GLU A 208 6.20 21.82 7.21
C GLU A 208 4.88 21.02 7.35
N TYR A 209 4.91 19.71 7.08
CA TYR A 209 3.80 18.77 7.32
C TYR A 209 3.96 18.01 8.64
N PHE A 210 5.15 17.47 8.89
CA PHE A 210 5.48 16.62 10.03
C PHE A 210 6.41 17.35 11.00
N ARG A 211 5.86 18.32 11.75
CA ARG A 211 6.64 19.21 12.63
C ARG A 211 7.50 18.47 13.64
N GLY A 212 7.06 17.29 14.08
CA GLY A 212 7.79 16.43 15.00
C GLY A 212 8.98 15.66 14.39
N GLY A 213 9.18 15.72 13.07
CA GLY A 213 10.21 14.98 12.34
C GLY A 213 9.75 13.59 11.91
N GLY A 214 10.70 12.70 11.62
CA GLY A 214 10.44 11.35 11.11
C GLY A 214 11.28 10.99 9.90
N TYR A 215 11.06 9.80 9.34
CA TYR A 215 11.85 9.26 8.23
C TYR A 215 11.00 8.50 7.22
N SER A 216 10.78 9.10 6.06
CA SER A 216 10.06 8.51 4.93
C SER A 216 10.86 7.39 4.27
N SER A 217 10.20 6.29 3.89
CA SER A 217 10.80 5.16 3.19
C SER A 217 10.80 5.40 1.67
N ARG A 218 11.85 6.02 1.15
CA ARG A 218 11.97 6.39 -0.27
C ARG A 218 12.48 5.22 -1.11
N PHE A 219 11.71 4.80 -2.09
CA PHE A 219 12.15 3.88 -3.16
C PHE A 219 11.30 4.05 -4.42
N VAL A 220 11.72 3.42 -5.51
CA VAL A 220 10.92 3.29 -6.74
C VAL A 220 10.71 1.82 -7.04
N THR A 221 9.44 1.43 -7.13
CA THR A 221 9.00 0.08 -7.47
C THR A 221 9.46 -0.29 -8.88
N LEU A 222 10.03 -1.48 -9.06
CA LEU A 222 10.38 -1.96 -10.40
C LEU A 222 9.15 -2.11 -11.28
N GLY A 223 9.30 -1.80 -12.57
CA GLY A 223 8.27 -1.99 -13.58
C GLY A 223 8.02 -3.46 -13.91
N GLU A 224 6.98 -3.70 -14.70
CA GLU A 224 6.59 -5.02 -15.22
C GLU A 224 6.06 -6.02 -14.18
N MET A 225 5.88 -5.59 -12.92
CA MET A 225 5.28 -6.41 -11.87
C MET A 225 3.75 -6.38 -12.00
N PRO A 226 3.06 -7.53 -12.16
CA PRO A 226 1.60 -7.55 -12.12
C PRO A 226 1.13 -7.20 -10.72
N VAL A 227 0.12 -6.33 -10.62
CA VAL A 227 -0.46 -5.91 -9.34
C VAL A 227 -1.97 -5.74 -9.47
N THR A 228 -2.66 -5.84 -8.36
CA THR A 228 -4.09 -5.54 -8.23
C THR A 228 -4.25 -4.42 -7.22
N MET A 229 -4.78 -3.28 -7.66
CA MET A 229 -5.16 -2.18 -6.78
C MET A 229 -6.56 -2.45 -6.22
N VAL A 230 -6.73 -2.29 -4.91
CA VAL A 230 -7.92 -2.68 -4.16
C VAL A 230 -8.35 -1.53 -3.26
N ARG A 231 -9.65 -1.25 -3.21
CA ARG A 231 -10.24 -0.32 -2.24
C ARG A 231 -11.60 -0.81 -1.77
N LEU A 232 -11.80 -0.81 -0.45
CA LEU A 232 -13.10 -0.93 0.18
C LEU A 232 -13.63 0.46 0.50
N ASN A 233 -14.90 0.74 0.21
CA ASN A 233 -15.56 1.98 0.60
C ASN A 233 -16.88 1.67 1.32
N LEU A 234 -17.33 2.56 2.20
CA LEU A 234 -18.66 2.50 2.79
C LEU A 234 -19.55 3.57 2.17
N VAL A 235 -20.64 3.15 1.53
CA VAL A 235 -21.62 4.05 0.92
C VAL A 235 -22.89 4.05 1.75
N LYS A 236 -23.32 5.23 2.22
CA LYS A 236 -24.53 5.36 3.03
C LYS A 236 -25.76 4.84 2.27
N GLY A 237 -26.52 3.94 2.91
CA GLY A 237 -27.71 3.31 2.32
C GLY A 237 -27.43 2.09 1.45
N LEU A 238 -26.15 1.75 1.23
CA LEU A 238 -25.73 0.56 0.47
C LEU A 238 -24.83 -0.37 1.30
N GLY A 239 -23.93 0.20 2.11
CA GLY A 239 -22.96 -0.56 2.90
C GLY A 239 -21.59 -0.63 2.23
N PRO A 240 -20.79 -1.68 2.51
CA PRO A 240 -19.46 -1.85 1.92
C PRO A 240 -19.54 -2.14 0.42
N VAL A 241 -18.64 -1.54 -0.36
CA VAL A 241 -18.45 -1.83 -1.79
C VAL A 241 -16.97 -1.99 -2.09
N LEU A 242 -16.61 -2.93 -2.98
CA LEU A 242 -15.23 -3.22 -3.35
C LEU A 242 -14.91 -2.72 -4.77
N GLN A 243 -13.76 -2.07 -4.92
CA GLN A 243 -13.19 -1.64 -6.20
C GLN A 243 -11.87 -2.36 -6.46
N LEU A 244 -11.70 -2.86 -7.68
CA LEU A 244 -10.56 -3.65 -8.11
C LEU A 244 -10.02 -3.11 -9.43
N ALA A 245 -8.70 -2.93 -9.55
CA ALA A 245 -8.05 -2.63 -10.81
C ALA A 245 -6.78 -3.47 -10.96
N GLU A 246 -6.86 -4.55 -11.75
CA GLU A 246 -5.68 -5.30 -12.18
C GLU A 246 -4.87 -4.47 -13.18
N GLY A 247 -3.54 -4.55 -13.10
CA GLY A 247 -2.66 -3.83 -13.99
C GLY A 247 -1.21 -4.18 -13.73
N TYR A 248 -0.31 -3.27 -14.08
CA TYR A 248 1.12 -3.48 -13.93
C TYR A 248 1.78 -2.24 -13.36
N THR A 249 2.84 -2.47 -12.58
CA THR A 249 3.83 -1.43 -12.36
C THR A 249 4.57 -1.17 -13.68
N VAL A 250 4.99 0.06 -13.92
CA VAL A 250 5.69 0.43 -15.15
C VAL A 250 6.95 1.21 -14.84
N GLU A 251 7.97 1.01 -15.67
CA GLU A 251 9.19 1.79 -15.61
C GLU A 251 9.10 2.95 -16.61
N LEU A 252 9.41 4.16 -16.14
CA LEU A 252 9.49 5.33 -17.01
C LEU A 252 10.95 5.55 -17.40
N PRO A 253 11.23 6.07 -18.62
CA PRO A 253 12.58 6.50 -18.96
C PRO A 253 13.13 7.45 -17.90
N ALA A 254 14.39 7.29 -17.48
CA ALA A 254 14.97 7.98 -16.31
C ALA A 254 14.70 9.50 -16.28
N LYS A 255 14.82 10.19 -17.42
CA LYS A 255 14.51 11.64 -17.52
C LYS A 255 13.04 11.95 -17.26
N SER A 256 12.13 11.13 -17.79
CA SER A 256 10.69 11.30 -17.55
C SER A 256 10.34 11.00 -16.10
N HIS A 257 10.87 9.91 -15.53
CA HIS A 257 10.73 9.62 -14.11
C HIS A 257 11.17 10.81 -13.26
N GLN A 258 12.39 11.31 -13.45
CA GLN A 258 12.96 12.38 -12.64
C GLN A 258 12.11 13.66 -12.65
N VAL A 259 11.63 14.08 -13.83
CA VAL A 259 10.79 15.29 -13.98
C VAL A 259 9.47 15.15 -13.23
N LEU A 260 8.82 13.98 -13.29
CA LEU A 260 7.54 13.77 -12.61
C LEU A 260 7.76 13.60 -11.09
N TYR A 261 8.76 12.79 -10.72
CA TYR A 261 9.11 12.46 -9.35
C TYR A 261 9.46 13.70 -8.51
N GLN A 262 10.25 14.62 -9.05
CA GLN A 262 10.63 15.87 -8.37
C GLN A 262 9.46 16.85 -8.16
N ARG A 263 8.37 16.74 -8.93
CA ARG A 263 7.23 17.68 -8.89
C ARG A 263 6.16 17.29 -7.88
N THR A 264 6.20 16.07 -7.35
CA THR A 264 5.19 15.56 -6.41
C THR A 264 5.78 15.54 -5.00
N ASP A 265 6.46 14.45 -4.61
CA ASP A 265 7.28 14.41 -3.40
C ASP A 265 8.43 13.40 -3.60
N PRO A 266 9.67 13.86 -3.78
CA PRO A 266 10.79 12.98 -4.06
C PRO A 266 11.40 12.31 -2.81
N THR A 267 10.78 12.47 -1.63
CA THR A 267 11.14 11.78 -0.39
C THR A 267 10.25 10.56 -0.10
N TRP A 268 9.19 10.36 -0.86
CA TRP A 268 8.18 9.32 -0.64
C TRP A 268 8.31 8.14 -1.62
N PRO A 269 7.82 6.94 -1.26
CA PRO A 269 7.91 5.76 -2.13
C PRO A 269 7.01 5.86 -3.35
N THR A 270 7.56 5.67 -4.55
CA THR A 270 6.81 5.81 -5.81
C THR A 270 6.58 4.46 -6.50
N THR A 271 5.31 4.22 -6.87
CA THR A 271 4.89 3.20 -7.82
C THR A 271 4.17 3.86 -9.01
N TRP A 272 4.65 3.63 -10.23
CA TRP A 272 3.91 4.02 -11.44
C TRP A 272 3.02 2.86 -11.87
N PHE A 273 1.72 3.10 -11.95
CA PHE A 273 0.73 2.06 -12.23
C PHE A 273 0.01 2.31 -13.56
N ALA A 274 -0.12 1.25 -14.36
CA ALA A 274 -0.92 1.24 -15.57
C ALA A 274 -2.02 0.16 -15.44
N PRO A 275 -3.30 0.55 -15.28
CA PRO A 275 -4.40 -0.41 -15.20
C PRO A 275 -4.64 -1.09 -16.56
N THR A 276 -5.06 -2.35 -16.53
CA THR A 276 -5.55 -3.06 -17.73
C THR A 276 -6.87 -2.43 -18.16
N LEU A 277 -6.96 -1.98 -19.41
CA LEU A 277 -8.16 -1.37 -19.98
C LEU A 277 -9.02 -2.41 -20.69
N THR A 278 -10.34 -2.26 -20.59
CA THR A 278 -11.32 -3.17 -21.23
C THR A 278 -12.10 -2.48 -22.35
N GLY A 279 -11.96 -1.14 -22.48
CA GLY A 279 -12.75 -0.34 -23.41
C GLY A 279 -14.20 -0.09 -22.96
N LYS A 280 -14.59 -0.55 -21.76
CA LYS A 280 -15.95 -0.45 -21.22
C LYS A 280 -15.95 0.14 -19.81
N GLY A 281 -17.08 0.77 -19.44
CA GLY A 281 -17.31 1.28 -18.09
C GLY A 281 -16.18 2.18 -17.57
N ALA A 282 -15.78 1.97 -16.31
CA ALA A 282 -14.68 2.69 -15.66
C ALA A 282 -13.28 2.38 -16.24
N PHE A 283 -13.15 1.35 -17.09
CA PHE A 283 -11.88 0.90 -17.68
C PHE A 283 -11.78 1.20 -19.18
N ARG A 284 -12.52 2.20 -19.66
CA ARG A 284 -12.40 2.71 -21.03
C ARG A 284 -11.07 3.43 -21.30
N ASP A 285 -10.54 4.11 -20.28
CA ASP A 285 -9.25 4.80 -20.30
C ASP A 285 -8.71 4.96 -18.86
N VAL A 286 -7.41 5.26 -18.73
CA VAL A 286 -6.73 5.37 -17.43
C VAL A 286 -7.30 6.52 -16.58
N TYR A 287 -7.75 7.59 -17.23
CA TYR A 287 -8.43 8.70 -16.55
C TYR A 287 -9.70 8.20 -15.83
N SER A 288 -10.53 7.45 -16.53
CA SER A 288 -11.79 6.92 -16.00
C SER A 288 -11.55 5.99 -14.82
N VAL A 289 -10.45 5.24 -14.81
CA VAL A 289 -10.06 4.42 -13.65
C VAL A 289 -9.82 5.30 -12.43
N MET A 290 -9.01 6.35 -12.54
CA MET A 290 -8.76 7.27 -11.42
C MET A 290 -10.01 8.06 -11.03
N ALA A 291 -10.79 8.54 -12.01
CA ALA A 291 -11.96 9.36 -11.77
C ALA A 291 -13.11 8.61 -11.07
N ASN A 292 -13.16 7.27 -11.21
CA ASN A 292 -14.14 6.43 -10.53
C ASN A 292 -13.59 5.79 -9.25
N TRP A 293 -12.32 6.02 -8.89
CA TRP A 293 -11.76 5.51 -7.64
C TRP A 293 -12.38 6.26 -6.45
N GLY A 294 -12.93 5.52 -5.49
CA GLY A 294 -13.84 6.05 -4.46
C GLY A 294 -13.18 6.71 -3.25
N ALA A 295 -11.84 6.78 -3.22
CA ALA A 295 -11.08 7.35 -2.11
C ALA A 295 -9.74 7.93 -2.60
N ASN A 296 -9.00 8.63 -1.74
CA ASN A 296 -7.63 9.04 -2.03
C ASN A 296 -6.62 7.88 -1.87
N HIS A 297 -6.95 6.83 -1.11
CA HIS A 297 -6.08 5.68 -0.88
C HIS A 297 -6.44 4.46 -1.74
N GLY A 298 -5.44 3.60 -1.96
CA GLY A 298 -5.62 2.23 -2.43
C GLY A 298 -4.57 1.30 -1.81
N SER A 299 -4.89 0.01 -1.76
CA SER A 299 -3.94 -1.06 -1.45
C SER A 299 -3.48 -1.74 -2.73
N LEU A 300 -2.18 -2.02 -2.87
CA LEU A 300 -1.63 -2.79 -3.99
C LEU A 300 -1.14 -4.15 -3.50
N SER A 301 -1.76 -5.20 -4.02
CA SER A 301 -1.31 -6.58 -3.88
C SER A 301 -0.51 -7.00 -5.11
N TYR A 302 0.56 -7.77 -4.92
CA TYR A 302 1.25 -8.44 -6.02
C TYR A 302 0.33 -9.47 -6.69
N GLY A 303 0.45 -9.58 -8.02
CA GLY A 303 -0.31 -10.50 -8.86
C GLY A 303 -1.64 -9.94 -9.37
N HIS A 304 -2.24 -10.66 -10.31
CA HIS A 304 -3.61 -10.44 -10.81
C HIS A 304 -4.59 -11.30 -10.01
N VAL A 305 -4.93 -10.81 -8.83
CA VAL A 305 -5.71 -11.54 -7.81
C VAL A 305 -7.15 -11.04 -7.70
N GLY A 306 -7.63 -10.25 -8.68
CA GLY A 306 -8.98 -9.69 -8.67
C GLY A 306 -10.07 -10.76 -8.59
N HIS A 307 -9.92 -11.88 -9.30
CA HIS A 307 -10.83 -13.03 -9.22
C HIS A 307 -10.94 -13.65 -7.82
N LEU A 308 -9.83 -13.72 -7.06
CA LEU A 308 -9.84 -14.21 -5.68
C LEU A 308 -10.60 -13.22 -4.78
N LEU A 309 -10.37 -11.93 -4.98
CA LEU A 309 -11.06 -10.86 -4.26
C LEU A 309 -12.56 -10.81 -4.57
N ILE A 310 -12.98 -11.06 -5.82
CA ILE A 310 -14.39 -11.19 -6.20
C ILE A 310 -15.02 -12.38 -5.48
N THR A 311 -14.33 -13.52 -5.42
CA THR A 311 -14.80 -14.70 -4.70
C THR A 311 -14.96 -14.38 -3.22
N LEU A 312 -13.94 -13.82 -2.57
CA LEU A 312 -13.99 -13.40 -1.16
C LEU A 312 -15.12 -12.40 -0.89
N ALA A 313 -15.26 -11.38 -1.74
CA ALA A 313 -16.31 -10.37 -1.62
C ALA A 313 -17.71 -10.99 -1.67
N SER A 314 -17.94 -11.98 -2.55
CA SER A 314 -19.21 -12.70 -2.61
C SER A 314 -19.48 -13.51 -1.34
N LEU A 315 -18.45 -14.13 -0.74
CA LEU A 315 -18.57 -14.81 0.56
C LEU A 315 -18.86 -13.83 1.71
N LEU A 316 -18.43 -12.58 1.59
CA LEU A 316 -18.71 -11.53 2.58
C LEU A 316 -19.97 -10.71 2.25
N ARG A 317 -20.61 -10.97 1.11
CA ARG A 317 -21.76 -10.23 0.57
C ARG A 317 -21.45 -8.74 0.40
N ILE A 318 -20.23 -8.46 -0.06
CA ILE A 318 -19.76 -7.13 -0.43
C ILE A 318 -19.87 -7.02 -1.97
N PRO A 319 -20.75 -6.18 -2.52
CA PRO A 319 -20.83 -6.00 -3.96
C PRO A 319 -19.54 -5.38 -4.53
N VAL A 320 -19.13 -5.85 -5.70
CA VAL A 320 -17.97 -5.34 -6.42
C VAL A 320 -18.44 -4.27 -7.42
N CYS A 321 -18.27 -3.00 -7.07
CA CYS A 321 -18.82 -1.87 -7.84
C CYS A 321 -17.94 -1.41 -9.02
N MET A 322 -16.71 -1.92 -9.11
CA MET A 322 -15.78 -1.61 -10.20
C MET A 322 -14.73 -2.71 -10.31
N HIS A 323 -14.63 -3.40 -11.45
CA HIS A 323 -13.52 -4.31 -11.74
C HIS A 323 -13.20 -4.42 -13.24
N ASN A 324 -11.98 -4.83 -13.55
CA ASN A 324 -11.53 -5.20 -14.91
C ASN A 324 -11.15 -6.68 -15.06
N VAL A 325 -11.51 -7.50 -14.06
CA VAL A 325 -11.36 -8.96 -14.13
C VAL A 325 -12.22 -9.51 -15.27
N ALA A 326 -11.65 -10.39 -16.07
CA ALA A 326 -12.34 -11.04 -17.18
C ALA A 326 -13.51 -11.91 -16.67
N GLU A 327 -14.60 -11.95 -17.42
CA GLU A 327 -15.87 -12.55 -17.00
C GLU A 327 -15.74 -14.03 -16.65
N GLU A 328 -14.96 -14.77 -17.43
CA GLU A 328 -14.69 -16.20 -17.23
C GLU A 328 -13.90 -16.53 -15.96
N ARG A 329 -13.29 -15.52 -15.33
CA ARG A 329 -12.59 -15.66 -14.04
C ARG A 329 -13.48 -15.34 -12.85
N ILE A 330 -14.70 -14.83 -13.07
CA ILE A 330 -15.63 -14.53 -11.98
C ILE A 330 -16.16 -15.83 -11.39
N PHE A 331 -15.88 -16.06 -10.12
CA PHE A 331 -16.37 -17.21 -9.37
C PHE A 331 -17.11 -16.74 -8.12
N ARG A 332 -18.36 -17.15 -7.98
CA ARG A 332 -19.27 -16.80 -6.89
C ARG A 332 -20.15 -18.01 -6.55
N PRO A 333 -20.80 -18.06 -5.37
CA PRO A 333 -21.74 -19.13 -5.05
C PRO A 333 -22.84 -19.25 -6.11
N SER A 334 -23.27 -20.47 -6.42
CA SER A 334 -24.22 -20.76 -7.52
C SER A 334 -25.54 -19.99 -7.40
N VAL A 335 -25.95 -19.62 -6.19
CA VAL A 335 -27.16 -18.82 -5.95
C VAL A 335 -27.12 -17.45 -6.65
N TRP A 336 -25.94 -16.88 -6.93
CA TRP A 336 -25.82 -15.63 -7.70
C TRP A 336 -26.45 -15.74 -9.09
N ALA A 337 -26.38 -16.91 -9.74
CA ALA A 337 -27.00 -17.13 -11.05
C ALA A 337 -28.54 -17.04 -10.99
N GLY A 338 -29.14 -17.33 -9.84
CA GLY A 338 -30.58 -17.14 -9.59
C GLY A 338 -30.99 -15.66 -9.58
N PHE A 339 -30.04 -14.73 -9.37
CA PHE A 339 -30.28 -13.29 -9.45
C PHE A 339 -30.01 -12.71 -10.85
N GLY A 340 -29.57 -13.51 -11.82
CA GLY A 340 -29.34 -13.12 -13.21
C GLY A 340 -27.98 -13.57 -13.74
N THR A 341 -27.90 -13.82 -15.05
CA THR A 341 -26.70 -14.37 -15.72
C THR A 341 -26.10 -13.48 -16.79
N SER A 342 -26.85 -12.50 -17.34
CA SER A 342 -26.34 -11.59 -18.38
C SER A 342 -25.76 -10.29 -17.82
N ASP A 343 -26.23 -9.84 -16.65
CA ASP A 343 -25.75 -8.64 -15.96
C ASP A 343 -25.22 -9.05 -14.58
N LEU A 344 -23.95 -9.44 -14.55
CA LEU A 344 -23.29 -9.98 -13.37
C LEU A 344 -23.06 -8.92 -12.28
N GLU A 345 -22.98 -7.64 -12.64
CA GLU A 345 -22.88 -6.55 -11.68
C GLU A 345 -24.21 -6.39 -10.95
N SER A 346 -25.31 -6.24 -11.70
CA SER A 346 -26.64 -6.09 -11.11
C SER A 346 -27.09 -7.33 -10.33
N ALA A 347 -26.72 -8.54 -10.80
CA ALA A 347 -26.93 -9.77 -10.06
C ALA A 347 -26.16 -9.80 -8.73
N ASP A 348 -24.94 -9.26 -8.69
CA ASP A 348 -24.13 -9.16 -7.47
C ASP A 348 -24.79 -8.25 -6.43
N TYR A 349 -25.24 -7.07 -6.85
CA TYR A 349 -25.96 -6.15 -5.98
C TYR A 349 -27.25 -6.77 -5.42
N ARG A 350 -28.05 -7.43 -6.26
CA ARG A 350 -29.27 -8.11 -5.81
C ARG A 350 -28.97 -9.23 -4.81
N ALA A 351 -27.97 -10.06 -5.09
CA ALA A 351 -27.58 -11.16 -4.22
C ALA A 351 -27.05 -10.66 -2.87
N CYS A 352 -26.15 -9.67 -2.88
CA CYS A 352 -25.61 -9.08 -1.65
C CYS A 352 -26.70 -8.40 -0.82
N ALA A 353 -27.60 -7.64 -1.45
CA ALA A 353 -28.72 -7.00 -0.75
C ALA A 353 -29.72 -8.03 -0.18
N ASN A 354 -29.95 -9.14 -0.88
CA ASN A 354 -30.87 -10.19 -0.43
C ASN A 354 -30.30 -11.00 0.75
N LEU A 355 -29.02 -11.34 0.69
CA LEU A 355 -28.37 -12.21 1.68
C LEU A 355 -27.85 -11.46 2.90
N GLY A 356 -27.54 -10.16 2.76
CA GLY A 356 -27.01 -9.33 3.84
C GLY A 356 -25.62 -9.74 4.34
N PRO A 357 -25.08 -9.06 5.36
CA PRO A 357 -23.79 -9.40 5.93
C PRO A 357 -23.81 -10.79 6.59
N LEU A 358 -22.67 -11.48 6.59
CA LEU A 358 -22.56 -12.83 7.16
C LEU A 358 -22.84 -12.87 8.67
N TYR A 359 -22.49 -11.81 9.39
CA TYR A 359 -22.73 -11.66 10.82
C TYR A 359 -23.48 -10.36 11.07
N GLY A 360 -24.47 -10.39 11.97
CA GLY A 360 -25.24 -9.20 12.31
C GLY A 360 -26.35 -8.88 11.29
N ARG A 361 -26.63 -7.59 11.09
CA ARG A 361 -27.65 -7.08 10.17
C ARG A 361 -27.10 -5.92 9.36
#